data_AF-A0AAW9K292-F1
#
_entry.id   AF-A0AAW9K292-F1
#
_cell.length_a   1.000
_cell.length_b   1.000
_cell.length_c   1.000
_cell.angle_alpha   90.00
_cell.angle_beta   90.00
_cell.angle_gamma   90.00
#
_symmetry.space_group_name_H-M   'P 1'
#
loop_
_entity.id
_entity.type
_entity.pdbx_description
1 polymer ?
#
loop_
_entity_poly.entity_id
_entity_poly.type
_entity_poly.pdbx_seq_one_letter_code
_entity_poly.pdbx_strand_id
1 'polypeptide(L)'
;MATFQSDINKASALATSLSNSVVPLNQSKKIQTAKLTTLQGNGKSVSLTGKEQALESSFSAALTRDIANIHSVASDFEVMNKELENLFNPIALGGKSK
;
A
#
# COMPACT_ATOMS: atom_id res chain seq x y z
N MET A 1 -27.14 -2.82 16.96
CA MET A 1 -25.69 -2.61 17.19
C MET A 1 -24.98 -3.04 15.94
N ALA A 2 -24.27 -2.12 15.27
CA ALA A 2 -23.39 -2.48 14.16
C ALA A 2 -22.13 -3.12 14.77
N THR A 3 -21.86 -4.38 14.45
CA THR A 3 -20.59 -5.03 14.75
C THR A 3 -19.55 -4.49 13.79
N PHE A 4 -18.64 -3.64 14.29
CA PHE A 4 -17.51 -3.13 13.53
C PHE A 4 -16.41 -4.20 13.54
N GLN A 5 -16.56 -5.22 12.68
CA GLN A 5 -15.62 -6.34 12.67
C GLN A 5 -14.44 -6.00 11.77
N SER A 6 -13.34 -5.56 12.39
CA SER A 6 -12.04 -5.45 11.73
C SER A 6 -11.55 -6.85 11.32
N ASP A 7 -11.08 -7.00 10.09
CA ASP A 7 -10.37 -8.19 9.61
C ASP A 7 -8.94 -7.78 9.22
N ILE A 8 -8.12 -7.55 10.25
CA ILE A 8 -6.74 -7.12 10.08
C ILE A 8 -5.93 -8.12 9.26
N ASN A 9 -6.25 -9.41 9.34
CA ASN A 9 -5.58 -10.44 8.55
C ASN A 9 -5.83 -10.21 7.05
N LYS A 10 -7.06 -9.91 6.66
CA LYS A 10 -7.43 -9.62 5.28
C LYS A 10 -6.85 -8.29 4.80
N ALA A 11 -6.88 -7.24 5.62
CA ALA A 11 -6.27 -5.95 5.30
C ALA A 11 -4.75 -6.08 5.11
N SER A 12 -4.07 -6.77 6.03
CA SER A 12 -2.62 -7.00 5.99
C SER A 12 -2.20 -7.88 4.81
N ALA A 13 -3.00 -8.90 4.47
CA ALA A 13 -2.78 -9.73 3.28
C ALA A 13 -2.92 -8.92 1.99
N LEU A 14 -3.97 -8.09 1.87
CA LEU A 14 -4.17 -7.22 0.71
C LEU A 14 -3.02 -6.22 0.54
N ALA A 15 -2.60 -5.59 1.63
CA ALA A 15 -1.50 -4.63 1.63
C ALA A 15 -0.15 -5.28 1.29
N THR A 16 0.08 -6.52 1.76
CA THR A 16 1.25 -7.33 1.38
C THR A 16 1.23 -7.68 -0.11
N SER A 17 0.09 -8.15 -0.63
CA SER A 17 -0.07 -8.44 -2.06
C SER A 17 0.18 -7.20 -2.92
N LEU A 18 -0.36 -6.06 -2.53
CA LEU A 18 -0.11 -4.77 -3.17
C LEU A 18 1.37 -4.43 -3.18
N SER A 19 2.06 -4.55 -2.05
CA SER A 19 3.50 -4.28 -1.92
C SER A 19 4.32 -5.17 -2.88
N ASN A 20 3.99 -6.45 -2.94
CA ASN A 20 4.65 -7.40 -3.84
C ASN A 20 4.39 -7.07 -5.32
N SER A 21 3.21 -6.55 -5.67
CA SER A 21 2.91 -6.11 -7.04
C SER A 21 3.68 -4.86 -7.47
N VAL A 22 4.24 -4.07 -6.54
CA VAL A 22 5.08 -2.90 -6.85
C VAL A 22 6.53 -3.28 -7.11
N VAL A 23 6.98 -4.45 -6.62
CA VAL A 23 8.38 -4.91 -6.78
C VAL A 23 8.82 -4.98 -8.25
N PRO A 24 8.02 -5.51 -9.20
CA PRO A 24 8.39 -5.52 -10.61
C PRO A 24 8.52 -4.12 -11.23
N LEU A 25 7.73 -3.14 -10.76
CA LEU A 25 7.82 -1.74 -11.21
C LEU A 25 9.12 -1.07 -10.76
N ASN A 26 9.66 -1.47 -9.61
CA ASN A 26 10.97 -0.99 -9.13
C ASN A 26 12.15 -1.75 -9.75
N GLN A 27 11.89 -2.88 -10.40
CA GLN A 27 12.88 -3.72 -11.07
C GLN A 27 12.83 -3.60 -12.61
N SER A 28 12.04 -2.67 -13.13
CA SER A 28 11.97 -2.38 -14.56
C SER A 28 13.38 -2.11 -15.10
N LYS A 29 13.78 -2.91 -16.10
CA LYS A 29 15.13 -2.82 -16.68
C LYS A 29 15.33 -1.42 -17.26
N LYS A 30 16.50 -0.84 -16.97
CA LYS A 30 16.93 0.43 -17.58
C LYS A 30 16.83 0.32 -19.11
N ILE A 31 15.99 1.14 -19.74
CA ILE A 31 15.81 1.17 -21.19
C ILE A 31 17.16 1.49 -21.83
N GLN A 32 17.63 0.60 -22.69
CA GLN A 32 18.91 0.77 -23.37
C GLN A 32 18.72 1.59 -24.64
N THR A 33 19.52 2.64 -24.79
CA THR A 33 19.58 3.45 -26.01
C THR A 33 20.04 2.62 -27.20
N ALA A 34 19.21 2.54 -28.24
CA ALA A 34 19.55 1.87 -29.49
C ALA A 34 20.57 2.71 -30.29
N LYS A 35 21.78 2.16 -30.51
CA LYS A 35 22.87 2.82 -31.26
C LYS A 35 22.56 3.14 -32.73
N LEU A 36 21.47 2.61 -33.29
CA LEU A 36 21.13 2.71 -34.72
C LEU A 36 20.17 3.87 -35.07
N THR A 37 19.79 4.73 -34.11
CA THR A 37 18.86 5.85 -34.38
C THR A 37 19.60 7.18 -34.58
N THR A 38 18.99 8.11 -35.34
CA THR A 38 19.56 9.44 -35.62
C THR A 38 19.77 10.26 -34.34
N LEU A 39 20.60 11.30 -34.38
CA LEU A 39 20.86 12.18 -33.21
C LEU A 39 19.56 12.70 -32.56
N GLN A 40 18.55 13.03 -33.37
CA GLN A 40 17.23 13.45 -32.90
C GLN A 40 16.42 12.30 -32.28
N GLY A 41 16.50 11.09 -32.85
CA GLY A 41 15.89 9.88 -32.30
C GLY A 41 16.46 9.50 -30.93
N ASN A 42 17.79 9.59 -30.78
CA ASN A 42 18.48 9.33 -29.50
C ASN A 42 18.06 10.33 -28.42
N GLY A 43 18.02 11.64 -28.74
CA GLY A 43 17.61 12.67 -27.79
C GLY A 43 16.16 12.50 -27.32
N LYS A 44 15.24 12.16 -28.25
CA LYS A 44 13.85 11.89 -27.91
C LYS A 44 13.69 10.61 -27.07
N SER A 45 14.44 9.55 -27.39
CA SER A 45 14.45 8.29 -26.64
C SER A 45 14.95 8.48 -25.20
N VAL A 46 16.04 9.22 -25.00
CA VAL A 46 16.56 9.55 -23.66
C VAL A 46 15.55 10.37 -22.85
N SER A 47 14.93 11.39 -23.47
CA SER A 47 13.92 12.20 -22.79
C SER A 47 12.69 11.39 -22.39
N LEU A 48 12.20 10.50 -23.27
CA LEU A 48 11.06 9.63 -22.97
C LEU A 48 11.40 8.62 -21.87
N THR A 49 12.58 8.00 -21.94
CA THR A 49 13.07 7.08 -20.90
C THR A 49 13.13 7.78 -19.53
N GLY A 50 13.65 9.01 -19.48
CA GLY A 50 13.72 9.78 -18.23
C GLY A 50 12.34 10.11 -17.66
N LYS A 51 11.36 10.44 -18.52
CA LYS A 51 9.97 10.69 -18.11
C LYS A 51 9.28 9.43 -17.61
N GLU A 52 9.50 8.30 -18.29
CA GLU A 52 8.96 7.00 -17.89
C GLU A 52 9.50 6.58 -16.52
N GLN A 53 10.82 6.68 -16.31
CA GLN A 53 11.42 6.39 -15.00
C GLN A 53 10.91 7.30 -13.89
N ALA A 54 10.74 8.61 -14.17
CA ALA A 54 10.18 9.53 -13.19
C ALA A 54 8.73 9.19 -12.84
N LEU A 55 7.93 8.78 -13.83
CA LEU A 55 6.54 8.36 -13.64
C LEU A 55 6.47 7.06 -12.84
N GLU A 56 7.24 6.03 -13.21
CA GLU A 56 7.32 4.76 -12.47
C GLU A 56 7.73 4.99 -11.01
N SER A 57 8.76 5.80 -10.79
CA SER A 57 9.23 6.13 -9.44
C SER A 57 8.16 6.87 -8.62
N SER A 58 7.50 7.87 -9.19
CA SER A 58 6.44 8.61 -8.52
C SER A 58 5.24 7.72 -8.20
N PHE A 59 4.84 6.85 -9.12
CA PHE A 59 3.72 5.93 -8.94
C PHE A 59 4.03 4.89 -7.85
N SER A 60 5.22 4.27 -7.91
CA SER A 60 5.71 3.32 -6.91
C SER A 60 5.77 3.92 -5.51
N ALA A 61 6.27 5.15 -5.39
CA ALA A 61 6.33 5.86 -4.11
C ALA A 61 4.94 6.20 -3.54
N ALA A 62 4.00 6.63 -4.39
CA ALA A 62 2.62 6.88 -3.99
C ALA A 62 1.95 5.58 -3.49
N LEU A 63 2.09 4.50 -4.26
CA LEU A 63 1.50 3.22 -3.91
C LEU A 63 2.07 2.65 -2.60
N THR A 64 3.37 2.77 -2.40
CA THR A 64 4.02 2.37 -1.14
C THR A 64 3.48 3.15 0.06
N ARG A 65 3.26 4.46 -0.10
CA ARG A 65 2.66 5.31 0.95
C ARG A 65 1.22 4.88 1.25
N ASP A 66 0.42 4.62 0.24
CA ASP A 66 -0.98 4.21 0.43
C ASP A 66 -1.08 2.84 1.11
N ILE A 67 -0.20 1.90 0.78
CA ILE A 67 -0.08 0.61 1.47
C ILE A 67 0.22 0.81 2.96
N ALA A 68 1.19 1.67 3.29
CA ALA A 68 1.53 1.98 4.68
C ALA A 68 0.34 2.61 5.43
N ASN A 69 -0.40 3.51 4.78
CA ASN A 69 -1.60 4.12 5.35
C ASN A 69 -2.70 3.08 5.61
N ILE A 70 -2.93 2.14 4.70
CA ILE A 70 -3.90 1.05 4.89
C ILE A 70 -3.53 0.19 6.10
N HIS A 71 -2.24 -0.16 6.24
CA HIS A 71 -1.77 -0.90 7.42
C HIS A 71 -1.99 -0.12 8.73
N SER A 72 -1.67 1.18 8.74
CA SER A 72 -1.87 2.02 9.92
C SER A 72 -3.34 2.10 10.33
N VAL A 73 -4.22 2.41 9.37
CA VAL A 73 -5.66 2.52 9.62
C VAL A 73 -6.25 1.19 10.11
N ALA A 74 -5.84 0.06 9.52
CA ALA A 74 -6.27 -1.26 10.00
C ALA A 74 -5.81 -1.53 11.44
N SER A 75 -4.59 -1.11 11.80
CA SER A 75 -4.10 -1.21 13.17
C SER A 75 -4.90 -0.33 14.14
N ASP A 76 -5.23 0.89 13.75
CA ASP A 76 -6.02 1.82 14.57
C ASP A 76 -7.44 1.27 14.81
N PHE A 77 -8.05 0.63 13.79
CA PHE A 77 -9.34 -0.04 13.95
C PHE A 77 -9.28 -1.24 14.90
N GLU A 78 -8.20 -2.02 14.92
CA GLU A 78 -8.02 -3.10 15.90
C GLU A 78 -7.92 -2.57 17.33
N VAL A 79 -7.17 -1.49 17.54
CA VAL A 79 -7.06 -0.85 18.87
C VAL A 79 -8.43 -0.36 19.32
N MET A 80 -9.15 0.34 18.45
CA MET A 80 -10.50 0.82 18.73
C MET A 80 -11.47 -0.32 19.06
N ASN A 81 -11.42 -1.44 18.31
CA ASN A 81 -12.26 -2.59 18.57
C ASN A 81 -11.99 -3.19 19.96
N LYS A 82 -10.71 -3.34 20.34
CA LYS A 82 -10.32 -3.82 21.67
C LYS A 82 -10.76 -2.88 22.80
N GLU A 83 -10.67 -1.57 22.59
CA GLU A 83 -11.14 -0.58 23.56
C GLU A 83 -12.66 -0.64 23.75
N LEU A 84 -13.41 -0.77 22.66
CA LEU A 84 -14.86 -0.95 22.70
C LEU A 84 -15.26 -2.26 23.38
N GLU A 85 -14.57 -3.37 23.08
CA GLU A 85 -14.79 -4.66 23.76
C GLU A 85 -14.56 -4.54 25.27
N ASN A 86 -13.52 -3.81 25.70
CA ASN A 86 -13.25 -3.57 27.12
C ASN A 86 -14.30 -2.68 27.78
N LEU A 87 -14.77 -1.62 27.09
CA LEU A 87 -15.77 -0.68 27.61
C LEU A 87 -17.14 -1.35 27.78
N PHE A 88 -17.50 -2.24 26.86
CA PHE A 88 -18.79 -2.92 26.82
C PHE A 88 -18.74 -4.36 27.34
N ASN A 89 -17.63 -4.77 27.96
CA ASN A 89 -17.52 -6.09 28.55
C ASN A 89 -18.53 -6.20 29.71
N PRO A 90 -19.50 -7.14 29.68
CA PRO A 90 -20.56 -7.23 30.68
C PRO A 90 -20.03 -7.37 32.12
N ILE A 91 -18.84 -7.95 32.30
CA ILE A 91 -18.16 -8.05 33.61
C ILE A 91 -17.72 -6.66 34.12
N ALA A 92 -17.22 -5.79 33.24
CA ALA A 92 -16.81 -4.42 33.58
C ALA A 92 -18.01 -3.47 33.80
N LEU A 93 -19.16 -3.79 33.20
CA LEU A 93 -20.42 -3.05 33.35
C LEU A 93 -21.32 -3.57 34.49
N GLY A 94 -20.81 -4.42 35.38
CA GLY A 94 -21.55 -4.92 36.55
C GLY A 94 -22.62 -5.98 36.23
N GLY A 95 -22.60 -6.55 35.03
CA GLY A 95 -23.45 -7.67 34.64
C GLY A 95 -23.00 -8.96 35.31
N LYS A 96 -23.87 -9.55 36.14
CA LYS A 96 -23.62 -10.86 36.74
C LYS A 96 -23.58 -11.92 35.64
N SER A 97 -22.52 -12.73 35.61
CA SER A 97 -22.49 -13.98 34.86
C SER A 97 -23.69 -14.83 35.29
N LYS A 98 -24.54 -15.21 34.32
CA LYS A 98 -25.52 -16.28 34.49
C LYS A 98 -24.84 -17.62 34.25
#